data_AF-A0A7W0IRB5-F1
#
_entry.id   AF-A0A7W0IRB5-F1
#
_cell.length_a   1.000
_cell.length_b   1.000
_cell.length_c   1.000
_cell.angle_alpha   90.00
_cell.angle_beta   90.00
_cell.angle_gamma   90.00
#
_symmetry.space_group_name_H-M   'P 1'
#
loop_
_entity.id
_entity.type
_entity.pdbx_description
1 polymer ?
#
loop_
_entity_poly.entity_id
_entity_poly.type
_entity_poly.pdbx_seq_one_letter_code
_entity_poly.pdbx_strand_id
1 'polypeptide(L)'
;MAKTQTLYVERFSVFQRFIHLLIIISFLTLAVTGMALKFAMEDWAGQIANLLGGFAVLGALHRFCAVITFFYFFLTMILLYTTWKESEKGLFEYILDPEGLVPNLNDAKEMIQTFKWFFGGKRPYYGRWIYWEKFDFMAVFWGIAVIGSSGLALWFPEQFSLFFPGYWLNIATIIHSDEALLASGFIFTIHFYNTHLRPEKFPLDPVIFVGSITVDELKHERPREYDQLVKSGELDKMTTRRAPAAWLKRLATVFGIFVVTTGSILVVSIIITMFKYIQKH
;
A
#
# COMPACT_ATOMS: atom_id res chain seq x y z
N MET A 1 11.54 -1.81 41.38
CA MET A 1 11.50 -2.57 40.11
C MET A 1 12.11 -1.69 39.03
N ALA A 2 13.27 -2.07 38.48
CA ALA A 2 13.85 -1.35 37.35
C ALA A 2 12.85 -1.43 36.19
N LYS A 3 12.41 -0.29 35.63
CA LYS A 3 11.66 -0.28 34.36
C LYS A 3 12.52 -1.03 33.35
N THR A 4 12.08 -2.21 32.93
CA THR A 4 12.62 -2.92 31.77
C THR A 4 12.57 -1.92 30.61
N GLN A 5 13.73 -1.43 30.20
CA GLN A 5 13.81 -0.41 29.16
C GLN A 5 13.39 -1.04 27.83
N THR A 6 12.39 -0.47 27.17
CA THR A 6 11.91 -0.94 25.88
C THR A 6 13.00 -0.80 24.82
N LEU A 7 13.34 -1.91 24.16
CA LEU A 7 14.27 -1.94 23.03
C LEU A 7 13.49 -1.78 21.72
N TYR A 8 14.11 -1.12 20.75
CA TYR A 8 13.57 -0.88 19.41
C TYR A 8 14.49 -1.46 18.34
N VAL A 9 13.92 -1.91 17.23
CA VAL A 9 14.63 -2.39 16.05
C VAL A 9 14.18 -1.57 14.84
N GLU A 10 15.12 -1.18 13.98
CA GLU A 10 14.78 -0.56 12.69
C GLU A 10 14.11 -1.59 11.78
N ARG A 11 12.86 -1.32 11.39
CA ARG A 11 12.07 -2.15 10.48
C ARG A 11 12.08 -1.60 9.05
N PHE A 12 12.04 -0.27 8.91
CA PHE A 12 12.00 0.40 7.61
C PHE A 12 13.03 1.52 7.53
N SER A 13 13.84 1.48 6.46
CA SER A 13 14.83 2.51 6.20
C SER A 13 14.18 3.83 5.81
N VAL A 14 14.92 4.94 5.95
CA VAL A 14 14.44 6.27 5.54
C VAL A 14 13.96 6.28 4.07
N PHE A 15 14.66 5.55 3.20
CA PHE A 15 14.30 5.46 1.79
C PHE A 15 12.96 4.73 1.55
N GLN A 16 12.72 3.62 2.24
CA GLN A 16 11.45 2.89 2.18
C GLN A 16 10.28 3.76 2.67
N ARG A 17 10.50 4.48 3.77
CA ARG A 17 9.49 5.41 4.33
C ARG A 17 9.19 6.57 3.38
N PHE A 18 10.19 7.08 2.69
CA PHE A 18 10.04 8.12 1.67
C PHE A 18 9.23 7.62 0.47
N ILE A 19 9.54 6.44 -0.06
CA ILE A 19 8.74 5.79 -1.13
C ILE A 19 7.29 5.64 -0.68
N HIS A 20 7.06 5.16 0.55
CA HIS A 20 5.71 5.00 1.08
C HIS A 20 4.95 6.33 1.21
N LEU A 21 5.63 7.42 1.59
CA LEU A 21 5.03 8.75 1.64
C LEU A 21 4.61 9.22 0.23
N LEU A 22 5.44 8.98 -0.79
CA LEU A 22 5.09 9.27 -2.18
C LEU A 22 3.86 8.45 -2.62
N ILE A 23 3.81 7.17 -2.26
CA ILE A 23 2.66 6.29 -2.53
C ILE A 23 1.39 6.87 -1.91
N ILE A 24 1.38 7.20 -0.61
CA ILE A 24 0.18 7.70 0.07
C ILE A 24 -0.34 8.98 -0.61
N ILE A 25 0.55 9.95 -0.84
CA ILE A 25 0.16 11.27 -1.37
C ILE A 25 -0.37 11.14 -2.80
N SER A 26 0.36 10.40 -3.66
CA SER A 26 -0.03 10.23 -5.05
C SER A 26 -1.29 9.38 -5.19
N PHE A 27 -1.37 8.23 -4.50
CA PHE A 27 -2.50 7.32 -4.58
C PHE A 27 -3.80 7.96 -4.05
N LEU A 28 -3.76 8.62 -2.89
CA LEU A 28 -4.95 9.30 -2.36
C LEU A 28 -5.45 10.38 -3.31
N THR A 29 -4.54 11.16 -3.89
CA THR A 29 -4.89 12.20 -4.87
C THR A 29 -5.43 11.59 -6.16
N LEU A 30 -4.80 10.54 -6.70
CA LEU A 30 -5.26 9.82 -7.89
C LEU A 30 -6.65 9.22 -7.67
N ALA A 31 -6.91 8.60 -6.52
CA ALA A 31 -8.20 8.03 -6.19
C ALA A 31 -9.27 9.13 -6.08
N VAL A 32 -9.02 10.22 -5.34
CA VAL A 32 -9.97 11.33 -5.19
C VAL A 32 -10.27 11.98 -6.54
N THR A 33 -9.24 12.35 -7.30
CA THR A 33 -9.40 13.02 -8.61
C THR A 33 -10.01 12.08 -9.64
N GLY A 34 -9.55 10.83 -9.72
CA GLY A 34 -10.01 9.84 -10.69
C GLY A 34 -11.47 9.43 -10.45
N MET A 35 -11.86 9.23 -9.18
CA MET A 35 -13.24 8.90 -8.84
C MET A 35 -14.17 10.09 -9.06
N ALA A 36 -13.75 11.31 -8.74
CA ALA A 36 -14.53 12.50 -9.06
C ALA A 36 -14.71 12.69 -10.58
N LEU A 37 -13.69 12.39 -11.39
CA LEU A 37 -13.79 12.42 -12.85
C LEU A 37 -14.71 11.30 -13.39
N LYS A 38 -14.61 10.07 -12.85
CA LYS A 38 -15.47 8.93 -13.22
C LYS A 38 -16.94 9.20 -12.90
N PHE A 39 -17.21 9.80 -11.74
CA PHE A 39 -18.55 10.09 -11.24
C PHE A 39 -18.92 11.57 -11.33
N ALA A 40 -18.48 12.26 -12.40
CA ALA A 40 -18.63 13.71 -12.55
C ALA A 40 -20.09 14.22 -12.48
N MET A 41 -21.07 13.32 -12.68
CA MET A 41 -22.51 13.62 -12.59
C MET A 41 -23.07 13.52 -11.16
N GLU A 42 -22.30 13.03 -10.18
CA GLU A 42 -22.73 12.95 -8.79
C GLU A 42 -22.38 14.22 -8.01
N ASP A 43 -23.25 14.61 -7.07
CA ASP A 43 -23.09 15.84 -6.28
C ASP A 43 -21.77 15.89 -5.50
N TRP A 44 -21.33 14.76 -4.94
CA TRP A 44 -20.10 14.68 -4.17
C TRP A 44 -18.85 14.92 -5.05
N ALA A 45 -18.89 14.48 -6.31
CA ALA A 45 -17.82 14.75 -7.27
C ALA A 45 -17.79 16.22 -7.67
N GLY A 46 -18.96 16.83 -7.86
CA GLY A 46 -19.10 18.27 -8.08
C GLY A 46 -18.58 19.11 -6.91
N GLN A 47 -18.82 18.68 -5.67
CA GLN A 47 -18.27 19.34 -4.46
C GLN A 47 -16.74 19.27 -4.42
N ILE A 48 -16.15 18.11 -4.72
CA ILE A 48 -14.69 17.95 -4.79
C ILE A 48 -14.12 18.84 -5.90
N ALA A 49 -14.75 18.86 -7.08
CA ALA A 49 -14.33 19.72 -8.17
C ALA A 49 -14.38 21.19 -7.74
N ASN A 50 -15.48 21.67 -7.16
CA ASN A 50 -15.61 23.06 -6.70
C ASN A 50 -14.56 23.44 -5.65
N LEU A 51 -14.26 22.53 -4.72
CA LEU A 51 -13.24 22.76 -3.68
C LEU A 51 -11.83 22.87 -4.27
N LEU A 52 -11.51 22.08 -5.29
CA LEU A 52 -10.17 21.98 -5.87
C LEU A 52 -9.95 22.84 -7.14
N GLY A 53 -10.95 23.62 -7.57
CA GLY A 53 -10.82 24.56 -8.71
C GLY A 53 -11.36 24.04 -10.05
N GLY A 54 -12.21 23.01 -10.02
CA GLY A 54 -12.95 22.47 -11.16
C GLY A 54 -12.33 21.19 -11.75
N PHE A 55 -13.09 20.52 -12.63
CA PHE A 55 -12.67 19.25 -13.24
C PHE A 55 -11.37 19.35 -14.05
N ALA A 56 -11.09 20.52 -14.65
CA ALA A 56 -9.82 20.75 -15.35
C ALA A 56 -8.62 20.65 -14.39
N VAL A 57 -8.74 21.21 -13.18
CA VAL A 57 -7.70 21.12 -12.14
C VAL A 57 -7.59 19.70 -11.62
N LEU A 58 -8.72 18.99 -11.41
CA LEU A 58 -8.69 17.58 -11.04
C LEU A 58 -7.90 16.74 -12.06
N GLY A 59 -8.16 16.94 -13.36
CA GLY A 59 -7.41 16.25 -14.42
C GLY A 59 -5.92 16.59 -14.43
N ALA A 60 -5.55 17.84 -14.15
CA ALA A 60 -4.15 18.25 -14.05
C ALA A 60 -3.45 17.61 -12.82
N LEU A 61 -4.10 17.63 -11.65
CA LEU A 61 -3.61 16.99 -10.43
C LEU A 61 -3.47 15.47 -10.60
N HIS A 62 -4.46 14.84 -11.23
CA HIS A 62 -4.44 13.40 -11.52
C HIS A 62 -3.19 13.03 -12.32
N ARG A 63 -2.94 13.75 -13.41
CA ARG A 63 -1.77 13.56 -14.27
C ARG A 63 -0.45 13.84 -13.55
N PHE A 64 -0.38 14.89 -12.73
CA PHE A 64 0.79 15.19 -11.92
C PHE A 64 1.10 14.06 -10.93
N CYS A 65 0.10 13.55 -10.22
CA CYS A 65 0.28 12.43 -9.30
C CYS A 65 0.59 11.11 -10.01
N ALA A 66 0.12 10.90 -11.24
CA ALA A 66 0.54 9.77 -12.07
C ALA A 66 2.05 9.80 -12.39
N VAL A 67 2.63 10.99 -12.61
CA VAL A 67 4.09 11.13 -12.75
C VAL A 67 4.82 10.75 -11.45
N ILE A 68 4.30 11.17 -10.30
CA ILE A 68 4.84 10.74 -8.99
C ILE A 68 4.74 9.22 -8.85
N THR A 69 3.66 8.60 -9.34
CA THR A 69 3.50 7.15 -9.34
C THR A 69 4.59 6.44 -10.14
N PHE A 70 4.84 6.87 -11.38
CA PHE A 70 5.94 6.31 -12.16
C PHE A 70 7.31 6.56 -11.51
N PHE A 71 7.48 7.72 -10.86
CA PHE A 71 8.72 8.05 -10.16
C PHE A 71 8.98 7.12 -8.97
N TYR A 72 8.03 6.94 -8.05
CA TYR A 72 8.25 6.03 -6.92
C TYR A 72 8.32 4.57 -7.38
N PHE A 73 7.61 4.19 -8.46
CA PHE A 73 7.72 2.85 -9.03
C PHE A 73 9.15 2.58 -9.52
N PHE A 74 9.76 3.55 -10.22
CA PHE A 74 11.17 3.49 -10.60
C PHE A 74 12.11 3.39 -9.38
N LEU A 75 11.90 4.20 -8.34
CA LEU A 75 12.67 4.10 -7.09
C LEU A 75 12.51 2.73 -6.42
N THR A 76 11.32 2.14 -6.51
CA THR A 76 11.04 0.79 -6.00
C THR A 76 11.80 -0.26 -6.81
N MET A 77 11.92 -0.10 -8.13
CA MET A 77 12.74 -1.01 -8.95
C MET A 77 14.21 -0.96 -8.55
N ILE A 78 14.73 0.25 -8.27
CA ILE A 78 16.09 0.43 -7.75
C ILE A 78 16.24 -0.31 -6.42
N LEU A 79 15.29 -0.12 -5.48
CA LEU A 79 15.31 -0.80 -4.18
C LEU A 79 15.32 -2.33 -4.30
N LEU A 80 14.46 -2.88 -5.17
CA LEU A 80 14.41 -4.33 -5.41
C LEU A 80 15.71 -4.83 -6.05
N TYR A 81 16.28 -4.08 -6.98
CA TYR A 81 17.55 -4.42 -7.61
C TYR A 81 18.71 -4.41 -6.61
N THR A 82 18.82 -3.37 -5.77
CA THR A 82 19.91 -3.26 -4.79
C THR A 82 19.80 -4.35 -3.74
N THR A 83 18.61 -4.57 -3.19
CA THR A 83 18.38 -5.64 -2.19
C THR A 83 18.59 -7.04 -2.77
N TRP A 84 18.28 -7.25 -4.06
CA TRP A 84 18.64 -8.49 -4.74
C TRP A 84 20.17 -8.66 -4.83
N LYS A 85 20.91 -7.63 -5.24
CA LYS A 85 22.38 -7.69 -5.33
C LYS A 85 23.05 -7.92 -3.98
N GLU A 86 22.55 -7.28 -2.92
CA GLU A 86 23.03 -7.44 -1.54
C GLU A 86 22.70 -8.81 -0.94
N SER A 87 21.65 -9.49 -1.44
CA SER A 87 21.29 -10.83 -0.96
C SER A 87 22.27 -11.93 -1.39
N GLU A 88 23.11 -11.67 -2.39
CA GLU A 88 24.01 -12.64 -3.05
C GLU A 88 23.29 -13.85 -3.67
N LYS A 89 21.96 -13.84 -3.74
CA LYS A 89 21.13 -14.91 -4.29
C LYS A 89 21.02 -14.85 -5.82
N GLY A 90 20.83 -16.01 -6.44
CA GLY A 90 20.35 -16.07 -7.82
C GLY A 90 18.98 -15.41 -7.95
N LEU A 91 18.63 -14.87 -9.12
CA LEU A 91 17.36 -14.15 -9.33
C LEU A 91 16.13 -14.96 -8.93
N PHE A 92 16.06 -16.23 -9.35
CA PHE A 92 14.94 -17.12 -9.01
C PHE A 92 14.88 -17.45 -7.52
N GLU A 93 16.03 -17.58 -6.87
CA GLU A 93 16.11 -17.83 -5.43
C GLU A 93 15.65 -16.60 -4.62
N TYR A 94 16.02 -15.39 -5.06
CA TYR A 94 15.55 -14.14 -4.44
C TYR A 94 14.05 -13.94 -4.61
N ILE A 95 13.52 -14.19 -5.82
CA ILE A 95 12.09 -14.06 -6.11
C ILE A 95 11.27 -15.08 -5.32
N LEU A 96 11.72 -16.34 -5.23
CA LEU A 96 10.98 -17.41 -4.56
C LEU A 96 11.30 -17.52 -3.06
N ASP A 97 12.05 -16.57 -2.52
CA ASP A 97 12.40 -16.54 -1.10
C ASP A 97 11.14 -16.50 -0.22
N PRO A 98 10.96 -17.44 0.73
CA PRO A 98 9.91 -17.39 1.74
C PRO A 98 9.84 -16.07 2.51
N GLU A 99 10.96 -15.40 2.71
CA GLU A 99 11.07 -14.11 3.40
C GLU A 99 11.06 -12.90 2.43
N GLY A 100 10.90 -13.15 1.13
CA GLY A 100 10.79 -12.14 0.08
C GLY A 100 9.38 -11.53 -0.06
N LEU A 101 9.22 -10.62 -1.01
CA LEU A 101 7.96 -9.90 -1.26
C LEU A 101 7.00 -10.63 -2.20
N VAL A 102 7.46 -11.65 -2.93
CA VAL A 102 6.63 -12.40 -3.87
C VAL A 102 5.94 -13.55 -3.14
N PRO A 103 4.60 -13.67 -3.22
CA PRO A 103 3.85 -14.77 -2.63
C PRO A 103 4.31 -16.13 -3.15
N ASN A 104 4.39 -17.12 -2.26
CA ASN A 104 4.77 -18.49 -2.57
C ASN A 104 3.94 -19.50 -1.77
N LEU A 105 4.29 -20.79 -1.85
CA LEU A 105 3.53 -21.85 -1.17
C LEU A 105 3.53 -21.75 0.35
N ASN A 106 4.51 -21.08 0.97
CA ASN A 106 4.50 -20.81 2.40
C ASN A 106 3.37 -19.85 2.78
N ASP A 107 3.11 -18.84 1.96
CA ASP A 107 2.04 -17.86 2.20
C ASP A 107 0.65 -18.52 2.19
N ALA A 108 0.42 -19.49 1.29
CA ALA A 108 -0.81 -20.29 1.29
C ALA A 108 -0.95 -21.14 2.58
N LYS A 109 0.15 -21.73 3.07
CA LYS A 109 0.16 -22.46 4.34
C LYS A 109 -0.15 -21.54 5.51
N GLU A 110 0.45 -20.35 5.55
CA GLU A 110 0.22 -19.35 6.60
C GLU A 110 -1.22 -18.84 6.58
N MET A 111 -1.81 -18.62 5.40
CA MET A 111 -3.22 -18.28 5.27
C MET A 111 -4.12 -19.35 5.89
N ILE A 112 -3.90 -20.64 5.56
CA ILE A 112 -4.67 -21.75 6.15
C ILE A 112 -4.47 -21.82 7.67
N GLN A 113 -3.25 -21.62 8.16
CA GLN A 113 -2.97 -21.57 9.60
C GLN A 113 -3.68 -20.38 10.27
N THR A 114 -3.77 -19.24 9.59
CA THR A 114 -4.49 -18.05 10.07
C THR A 114 -5.96 -18.35 10.24
N PHE A 115 -6.59 -19.00 9.25
CA PHE A 115 -7.96 -19.47 9.39
C PHE A 115 -8.13 -20.41 10.58
N LYS A 116 -7.24 -21.40 10.74
CA LYS A 116 -7.27 -22.30 11.90
C LYS A 116 -7.11 -21.54 13.23
N TRP A 117 -6.24 -20.53 13.27
CA TRP A 117 -6.03 -19.69 14.46
C TRP A 117 -7.31 -18.95 14.87
N PHE A 118 -8.08 -18.42 13.93
CA PHE A 118 -9.37 -17.79 14.22
C PHE A 118 -10.38 -18.75 14.87
N PHE A 119 -10.25 -20.05 14.64
CA PHE A 119 -11.07 -21.09 15.27
C PHE A 119 -10.35 -21.81 16.44
N GLY A 120 -9.41 -21.14 17.11
CA GLY A 120 -8.74 -21.66 18.32
C GLY A 120 -7.45 -22.45 18.07
N GLY A 121 -6.95 -22.48 16.83
CA GLY A 121 -5.64 -23.02 16.50
C GLY A 121 -4.48 -22.16 17.03
N LYS A 122 -3.24 -22.58 16.76
CA LYS A 122 -2.04 -21.77 17.10
C LYS A 122 -1.88 -20.63 16.09
N ARG A 123 -1.44 -19.46 16.56
CA ARG A 123 -1.05 -18.34 15.68
C ARG A 123 0.05 -18.81 14.71
N PRO A 124 -0.04 -18.47 13.41
CA PRO A 124 0.99 -18.84 12.44
C PRO A 124 2.35 -18.26 12.80
N TYR A 125 3.41 -18.97 12.41
CA TYR A 125 4.78 -18.56 12.69
C TYR A 125 5.29 -17.56 11.65
N TYR A 126 4.68 -16.37 11.61
CA TYR A 126 4.91 -15.40 10.55
C TYR A 126 6.38 -14.94 10.42
N GLY A 127 6.80 -14.76 9.16
CA GLY A 127 8.10 -14.24 8.73
C GLY A 127 8.19 -12.73 8.72
N ARG A 128 9.23 -12.22 8.05
CA ARG A 128 9.46 -10.78 7.85
C ARG A 128 8.24 -10.08 7.26
N TRP A 129 7.68 -10.68 6.22
CA TRP A 129 6.42 -10.28 5.59
C TRP A 129 5.36 -11.35 5.81
N ILE A 130 4.16 -10.91 6.16
CA ILE A 130 3.00 -11.80 6.22
C ILE A 130 2.37 -11.89 4.83
N TYR A 131 1.72 -13.01 4.51
CA TYR A 131 1.08 -13.24 3.21
C TYR A 131 0.21 -12.08 2.70
N TRP A 132 -0.56 -11.40 3.57
CA TRP A 132 -1.38 -10.25 3.15
C TRP A 132 -0.54 -9.01 2.82
N GLU A 133 0.62 -8.80 3.45
CA GLU A 133 1.50 -7.67 3.11
C GLU A 133 2.20 -7.91 1.78
N LYS A 134 2.57 -9.16 1.50
CA LYS A 134 3.07 -9.55 0.18
C LYS A 134 1.97 -9.37 -0.88
N PHE A 135 0.74 -9.76 -0.55
CA PHE A 135 -0.40 -9.53 -1.44
C PHE A 135 -0.65 -8.04 -1.68
N ASP A 136 -0.64 -7.20 -0.64
CA ASP A 136 -0.76 -5.74 -0.75
C ASP A 136 0.32 -5.17 -1.68
N PHE A 137 1.58 -5.58 -1.48
CA PHE A 137 2.70 -5.17 -2.33
C PHE A 137 2.49 -5.58 -3.79
N MET A 138 2.15 -6.85 -4.04
CA MET A 138 1.96 -7.36 -5.40
C MET A 138 0.74 -6.75 -6.10
N ALA A 139 -0.35 -6.52 -5.37
CA ALA A 139 -1.55 -5.87 -5.89
C ALA A 139 -1.22 -4.45 -6.38
N VAL A 140 -0.48 -3.67 -5.59
CA VAL A 140 -0.04 -2.33 -5.99
C VAL A 140 0.98 -2.40 -7.14
N PHE A 141 1.96 -3.30 -7.07
CA PHE A 141 3.01 -3.42 -8.07
C PHE A 141 2.45 -3.72 -9.47
N TRP A 142 1.58 -4.73 -9.60
CA TRP A 142 0.93 -5.06 -10.86
C TRP A 142 -0.18 -4.08 -11.22
N GLY A 143 -0.90 -3.55 -10.22
CA GLY A 143 -1.91 -2.51 -10.41
C GLY A 143 -1.33 -1.29 -11.11
N ILE A 144 -0.14 -0.81 -10.71
CA ILE A 144 0.57 0.29 -11.38
C ILE A 144 0.87 -0.04 -12.84
N ALA A 145 1.26 -1.29 -13.16
CA ALA A 145 1.52 -1.68 -14.54
C ALA A 145 0.23 -1.61 -15.39
N VAL A 146 -0.90 -2.10 -14.87
CA VAL A 146 -2.19 -2.13 -15.58
C VAL A 146 -2.81 -0.73 -15.68
N ILE A 147 -2.98 -0.03 -14.56
CA ILE A 147 -3.58 1.31 -14.53
C ILE A 147 -2.66 2.36 -15.17
N GLY A 148 -1.34 2.22 -15.02
CA GLY A 148 -0.36 3.13 -15.59
C GLY A 148 -0.28 3.01 -17.11
N SER A 149 -0.24 1.78 -17.65
CA SER A 149 -0.21 1.57 -19.11
C SER A 149 -1.51 2.02 -19.78
N SER A 150 -2.67 1.65 -19.22
CA SER A 150 -3.96 2.13 -19.71
C SER A 150 -4.11 3.66 -19.57
N GLY A 151 -3.61 4.25 -18.48
CA GLY A 151 -3.61 5.69 -18.27
C GLY A 151 -2.73 6.45 -19.26
N LEU A 152 -1.56 5.91 -19.60
CA LEU A 152 -0.70 6.48 -20.64
C LEU A 152 -1.35 6.43 -22.03
N ALA A 153 -2.06 5.35 -22.36
CA ALA A 153 -2.83 5.27 -23.60
C ALA A 153 -3.92 6.36 -23.67
N LEU A 154 -4.60 6.62 -22.55
CA LEU A 154 -5.64 7.66 -22.46
C LEU A 154 -5.07 9.08 -22.40
N TRP A 155 -3.87 9.26 -21.85
CA TRP A 155 -3.19 10.55 -21.80
C TRP A 155 -2.63 10.94 -23.18
N PHE A 156 -2.07 9.98 -23.92
CA PHE A 156 -1.46 10.18 -25.24
C PHE A 156 -2.19 9.40 -26.34
N PRO A 157 -3.49 9.68 -26.58
CA PRO A 157 -4.32 8.85 -27.45
C PRO A 157 -3.89 8.89 -28.92
N GLU A 158 -3.38 10.03 -29.40
CA GLU A 158 -2.89 10.18 -30.77
C GLU A 158 -1.64 9.31 -31.00
N GLN A 159 -0.67 9.37 -30.08
CA GLN A 159 0.56 8.58 -30.17
C GLN A 159 0.26 7.09 -30.04
N PHE A 160 -0.67 6.72 -29.14
CA PHE A 160 -1.09 5.33 -28.98
C PHE A 160 -1.78 4.78 -30.25
N SER A 161 -2.60 5.60 -30.91
CA SER A 161 -3.34 5.21 -32.13
C SER A 161 -2.45 5.03 -33.37
N LEU A 162 -1.18 5.47 -33.32
CA LEU A 162 -0.19 5.15 -34.37
C LEU A 162 0.19 3.66 -34.38
N PHE A 163 0.06 2.98 -33.24
CA PHE A 163 0.45 1.59 -33.07
C PHE A 163 -0.75 0.64 -32.95
N PHE A 164 -1.89 1.13 -32.45
CA PHE A 164 -3.07 0.32 -32.16
C PHE A 164 -4.35 0.90 -32.78
N PRO A 165 -5.30 0.05 -33.21
CA PRO A 165 -6.62 0.51 -33.64
C PRO A 165 -7.37 1.31 -32.54
N GLY A 166 -8.16 2.30 -32.94
CA GLY A 166 -8.84 3.21 -32.00
C GLY A 166 -9.78 2.54 -30.97
N TYR A 167 -10.32 1.35 -31.26
CA TYR A 167 -11.14 0.63 -30.27
C TYR A 167 -10.35 0.23 -29.00
N TRP A 168 -9.02 0.17 -29.07
CA TRP A 168 -8.18 -0.07 -27.91
C TRP A 168 -8.25 1.05 -26.87
N LEU A 169 -8.59 2.29 -27.27
CA LEU A 169 -8.83 3.38 -26.32
C LEU A 169 -10.09 3.15 -25.48
N ASN A 170 -11.12 2.51 -26.05
CA ASN A 170 -12.30 2.09 -25.29
C ASN A 170 -11.94 1.00 -24.27
N ILE A 171 -11.14 0.02 -24.69
CA ILE A 171 -10.62 -1.03 -23.80
C ILE A 171 -9.77 -0.42 -22.69
N ALA A 172 -8.86 0.49 -23.02
CA ALA A 172 -8.03 1.19 -22.04
C ALA A 172 -8.89 2.00 -21.05
N THR A 173 -9.97 2.64 -21.51
CA THR A 173 -10.91 3.35 -20.65
C THR A 173 -11.57 2.41 -19.64
N ILE A 174 -12.04 1.24 -20.09
CA ILE A 174 -12.65 0.22 -19.22
C ILE A 174 -11.62 -0.27 -18.20
N ILE A 175 -10.45 -0.72 -18.67
CA ILE A 175 -9.38 -1.23 -17.81
C ILE A 175 -8.97 -0.18 -16.77
N HIS A 176 -8.68 1.04 -17.20
CA HIS A 176 -8.23 2.10 -16.29
C HIS A 176 -9.30 2.43 -15.24
N SER A 177 -10.56 2.51 -15.67
CA SER A 177 -11.69 2.90 -14.81
C SER A 177 -12.05 1.81 -13.79
N ASP A 178 -12.01 0.54 -14.19
CA ASP A 178 -12.34 -0.59 -13.31
C ASP A 178 -11.17 -0.95 -12.40
N GLU A 179 -9.94 -0.90 -12.90
CA GLU A 179 -8.75 -1.06 -12.08
C GLU A 179 -8.64 0.05 -11.03
N ALA A 180 -8.97 1.30 -11.37
CA ALA A 180 -9.03 2.39 -10.39
C ALA A 180 -10.02 2.10 -9.26
N LEU A 181 -11.17 1.50 -9.58
CA LEU A 181 -12.21 1.15 -8.61
C LEU A 181 -11.74 0.00 -7.71
N LEU A 182 -11.19 -1.05 -8.31
CA LEU A 182 -10.64 -2.20 -7.61
C LEU A 182 -9.47 -1.79 -6.70
N ALA A 183 -8.53 -1.00 -7.20
CA ALA A 183 -7.39 -0.51 -6.43
C ALA A 183 -7.84 0.38 -5.27
N SER A 184 -8.75 1.34 -5.50
CA SER A 184 -9.28 2.21 -4.44
C SER A 184 -10.03 1.41 -3.39
N GLY A 185 -10.88 0.48 -3.81
CA GLY A 185 -11.60 -0.43 -2.92
C GLY A 185 -10.63 -1.27 -2.08
N PHE A 186 -9.64 -1.90 -2.72
CA PHE A 186 -8.65 -2.73 -2.06
C PHE A 186 -7.83 -1.96 -1.02
N ILE A 187 -7.27 -0.80 -1.39
CA ILE A 187 -6.43 -0.01 -0.48
C ILE A 187 -7.23 0.54 0.71
N PHE A 188 -8.40 1.12 0.44
CA PHE A 188 -9.17 1.78 1.49
C PHE A 188 -10.00 0.82 2.35
N THR A 189 -10.11 -0.45 1.96
CA THR A 189 -10.77 -1.48 2.78
C THR A 189 -9.75 -2.47 3.34
N ILE A 190 -9.13 -3.30 2.51
CA ILE A 190 -8.28 -4.41 2.93
C ILE A 190 -6.98 -3.91 3.52
N HIS A 191 -6.26 -3.05 2.80
CA HIS A 191 -4.97 -2.54 3.28
C HIS A 191 -5.16 -1.72 4.56
N PHE A 192 -6.06 -0.73 4.58
CA PHE A 192 -6.34 0.06 5.80
C PHE A 192 -6.85 -0.77 6.96
N TYR A 193 -7.66 -1.81 6.72
CA TYR A 193 -8.07 -2.71 7.78
C TYR A 193 -6.85 -3.43 8.38
N ASN A 194 -6.03 -4.03 7.52
CA ASN A 194 -4.83 -4.74 7.93
C ASN A 194 -3.86 -3.82 8.66
N THR A 195 -3.65 -2.59 8.23
CA THR A 195 -2.62 -1.71 8.81
C THR A 195 -3.11 -0.82 9.94
N HIS A 196 -4.40 -0.51 10.02
CA HIS A 196 -4.90 0.53 10.93
C HIS A 196 -6.10 0.11 11.80
N LEU A 197 -6.92 -0.84 11.34
CA LEU A 197 -8.14 -1.22 12.08
C LEU A 197 -8.05 -2.54 12.83
N ARG A 198 -6.93 -3.28 12.72
CA ARG A 198 -6.69 -4.45 13.58
C ARG A 198 -6.64 -4.01 15.05
N PRO A 199 -7.25 -4.76 16.00
CA PRO A 199 -7.29 -4.39 17.41
C PRO A 199 -5.92 -4.06 18.02
N GLU A 200 -4.88 -4.76 17.59
CA GLU A 200 -3.49 -4.59 18.06
C GLU A 200 -2.84 -3.27 17.59
N LYS A 201 -3.35 -2.66 16.51
CA LYS A 201 -2.78 -1.48 15.85
C LYS A 201 -3.68 -0.26 15.88
N PHE A 202 -4.93 -0.42 16.28
CA PHE A 202 -5.90 0.66 16.31
C PHE A 202 -5.41 1.82 17.19
N PRO A 203 -5.54 3.10 16.76
CA PRO A 203 -6.19 3.57 15.53
C PRO A 203 -5.27 3.67 14.30
N LEU A 204 -3.97 3.43 14.45
CA LEU A 204 -2.98 3.53 13.38
C LEU A 204 -1.69 2.79 13.76
N ASP A 205 -1.17 1.93 12.88
CA ASP A 205 0.22 1.47 12.95
C ASP A 205 1.19 2.58 12.49
N PRO A 206 2.03 3.14 13.39
CA PRO A 206 2.95 4.20 13.03
C PRO A 206 4.27 3.69 12.43
N VAL A 207 4.53 2.38 12.40
CA VAL A 207 5.86 1.80 12.15
C VAL A 207 6.40 2.20 10.79
N ILE A 208 5.57 2.26 9.74
CA ILE A 208 6.01 2.74 8.42
C ILE A 208 6.35 4.24 8.40
N PHE A 209 5.81 5.03 9.32
CA PHE A 209 6.11 6.45 9.40
C PHE A 209 7.31 6.76 10.29
N VAL A 210 7.56 5.94 11.33
CA VAL A 210 8.68 6.15 12.27
C VAL A 210 9.90 5.31 11.96
N GLY A 211 9.73 4.18 11.26
CA GLY A 211 10.79 3.27 10.83
C GLY A 211 11.19 2.19 11.82
N SER A 212 10.69 2.20 13.05
CA SER A 212 11.08 1.23 14.07
C SER A 212 9.90 0.65 14.84
N ILE A 213 10.13 -0.56 15.34
CA ILE A 213 9.19 -1.41 16.07
C ILE A 213 9.81 -1.79 17.43
N THR A 214 9.00 -2.09 18.44
CA THR A 214 9.56 -2.61 19.70
C THR A 214 9.99 -4.07 19.53
N VAL A 215 11.00 -4.53 20.29
CA VAL A 215 11.43 -5.94 20.24
C VAL A 215 10.30 -6.89 20.64
N ASP A 216 9.49 -6.52 21.63
CA ASP A 216 8.35 -7.32 22.08
C ASP A 216 7.29 -7.46 20.99
N GLU A 217 6.99 -6.38 20.28
CA GLU A 217 6.05 -6.36 19.16
C GLU A 217 6.61 -7.13 17.95
N LEU A 218 7.91 -7.01 17.64
CA LEU A 218 8.57 -7.82 16.62
C LEU A 218 8.46 -9.31 16.94
N LYS A 219 8.73 -9.71 18.18
CA LYS A 219 8.61 -11.11 18.63
C LYS A 219 7.18 -11.62 18.55
N HIS A 220 6.20 -10.77 18.84
CA HIS A 220 4.79 -11.13 18.82
C HIS A 220 4.23 -11.25 17.40
N GLU A 221 4.53 -10.29 16.53
CA GLU A 221 3.98 -10.20 15.18
C GLU A 221 4.79 -10.97 14.15
N ARG A 222 6.11 -11.06 14.34
CA ARG A 222 7.10 -11.64 13.40
C ARG A 222 8.01 -12.62 14.13
N PRO A 223 7.45 -13.66 14.77
CA PRO A 223 8.24 -14.54 15.62
C PRO A 223 9.38 -15.24 14.85
N ARG A 224 9.18 -15.54 13.56
CA ARG A 224 10.23 -16.15 12.73
C ARG A 224 11.34 -15.15 12.38
N GLU A 225 11.00 -13.91 12.04
CA GLU A 225 11.98 -12.83 11.81
C GLU A 225 12.82 -12.60 13.07
N TYR A 226 12.16 -12.52 14.23
CA TYR A 226 12.82 -12.40 15.53
C TYR A 226 13.82 -13.53 15.77
N ASP A 227 13.41 -14.79 15.59
CA ASP A 227 14.28 -15.95 15.77
C ASP A 227 15.46 -15.97 14.82
N GLN A 228 15.27 -15.56 13.56
CA GLN A 228 16.33 -15.47 12.57
C GLN A 228 17.37 -14.41 13.00
N LEU A 229 16.92 -13.24 13.46
CA LEU A 229 17.79 -12.17 13.95
C LEU A 229 18.55 -12.55 15.23
N VAL A 230 17.93 -13.32 16.13
CA VAL A 230 18.60 -13.86 17.32
C VAL A 230 19.68 -14.87 16.91
N LYS A 231 19.34 -15.80 16.01
CA LYS A 231 20.27 -16.85 15.55
C LYS A 231 21.47 -16.29 14.79
N SER A 232 21.28 -15.22 14.01
CA SER A 232 22.37 -14.58 13.27
C SER A 232 23.22 -13.65 14.14
N GLY A 233 22.78 -13.31 15.35
CA GLY A 233 23.44 -12.31 16.21
C GLY A 233 23.27 -10.87 15.71
N GLU A 234 22.38 -10.63 14.75
CA GLU A 234 22.09 -9.30 14.21
C GLU A 234 21.12 -8.50 15.09
N LEU A 235 20.30 -9.17 15.92
CA LEU A 235 19.33 -8.49 16.77
C LEU A 235 20.02 -7.44 17.67
N ASP A 236 21.08 -7.83 18.38
CA ASP A 236 21.77 -6.92 19.31
C ASP A 236 22.40 -5.72 18.57
N LYS A 237 22.88 -5.92 17.34
CA LYS A 237 23.47 -4.86 16.50
C LYS A 237 22.43 -3.86 16.01
N MET A 238 21.22 -4.33 15.72
CA MET A 238 20.11 -3.50 15.24
C MET A 238 19.29 -2.87 16.37
N THR A 239 19.43 -3.37 17.61
CA THR A 239 18.67 -2.84 18.74
C THR A 239 19.19 -1.47 19.19
N THR A 240 18.25 -0.55 19.37
CA THR A 240 18.51 0.75 19.98
C THR A 240 17.55 1.01 21.13
N ARG A 241 18.04 1.70 22.16
CA ARG A 241 17.21 2.23 23.25
C ARG A 241 16.50 3.53 22.86
N ARG A 242 16.82 4.09 21.70
CA ARG A 242 16.25 5.35 21.22
C ARG A 242 14.84 5.10 20.68
N ALA A 243 13.84 5.41 21.49
CA ALA A 243 12.47 5.47 21.03
C ALA A 243 12.31 6.50 19.89
N PRO A 244 11.38 6.27 18.94
CA PRO A 244 11.04 7.30 17.96
C PRO A 244 10.60 8.59 18.64
N ALA A 245 10.97 9.72 18.04
CA ALA A 245 10.61 11.03 18.56
C ALA A 245 9.08 11.15 18.72
N ALA A 246 8.63 11.61 19.89
CA ALA A 246 7.22 11.67 20.22
C ALA A 246 6.41 12.55 19.25
N TRP A 247 7.01 13.64 18.76
CA TRP A 247 6.38 14.52 17.77
C TRP A 247 6.13 13.80 16.44
N LEU A 248 7.06 12.94 16.00
CA LEU A 248 6.93 12.19 14.75
C LEU A 248 5.81 11.16 14.86
N LYS A 249 5.68 10.48 16.01
CA LYS A 249 4.55 9.57 16.27
C LYS A 249 3.21 10.30 16.21
N ARG A 250 3.12 11.49 16.83
CA ARG A 250 1.88 12.31 16.80
C ARG A 250 1.55 12.75 15.37
N LEU A 251 2.54 13.25 14.64
CA LEU A 251 2.35 13.67 13.24
C LEU A 251 1.88 12.50 12.37
N ALA A 252 2.55 11.34 12.49
CA ALA A 252 2.16 10.12 11.79
C ALA A 252 0.72 9.71 12.11
N THR A 253 0.32 9.80 13.39
CA THR A 253 -1.04 9.46 13.84
C THR A 253 -2.08 10.39 13.21
N VAL A 254 -1.88 11.70 13.28
CA VAL A 254 -2.81 12.69 12.71
C VAL A 254 -2.90 12.52 11.19
N PHE A 255 -1.75 12.41 10.52
CA PHE A 255 -1.69 12.22 9.07
C PHE A 255 -2.37 10.92 8.63
N GLY A 256 -2.09 9.81 9.31
CA GLY A 256 -2.69 8.52 9.00
C GLY A 256 -4.21 8.52 9.22
N ILE A 257 -4.71 9.10 10.31
CA ILE A 257 -6.15 9.25 10.56
C ILE A 257 -6.81 10.08 9.45
N PHE A 258 -6.18 11.17 9.00
CA PHE A 258 -6.68 11.96 7.89
C PHE A 258 -6.79 11.15 6.60
N VAL A 259 -5.75 10.38 6.26
CA VAL A 259 -5.72 9.52 5.06
C VAL A 259 -6.80 8.44 5.13
N VAL A 260 -6.91 7.74 6.27
CA VAL A 260 -7.93 6.70 6.50
C VAL A 260 -9.33 7.26 6.40
N THR A 261 -9.58 8.41 7.03
CA THR A 261 -10.90 9.06 7.01
C THR A 261 -11.27 9.49 5.59
N THR A 262 -10.35 10.12 4.87
CA THR A 262 -10.57 10.58 3.48
C THR A 262 -10.86 9.40 2.56
N GLY A 263 -10.04 8.34 2.63
CA GLY A 263 -10.25 7.12 1.83
C GLY A 263 -11.58 6.42 2.17
N SER A 264 -11.95 6.36 3.45
CA SER A 264 -13.21 5.75 3.89
C SER A 264 -14.42 6.52 3.36
N ILE A 265 -14.40 7.86 3.45
CA ILE A 265 -15.46 8.71 2.89
C ILE A 265 -15.59 8.50 1.38
N LEU A 266 -14.46 8.39 0.67
CA LEU A 266 -14.47 8.15 -0.77
C LEU A 266 -15.09 6.79 -1.11
N VAL A 267 -14.69 5.71 -0.41
CA VAL A 267 -15.28 4.36 -0.61
C VAL A 267 -16.78 4.36 -0.34
N VAL A 268 -17.23 4.96 0.75
CA VAL A 268 -18.67 5.04 1.07
C VAL A 268 -19.42 5.79 -0.03
N SER A 269 -18.86 6.89 -0.53
CA SER A 269 -19.47 7.67 -1.62
C SER A 269 -19.59 6.84 -2.91
N ILE A 270 -18.55 6.07 -3.24
CA ILE A 270 -18.54 5.14 -4.38
C ILE A 270 -19.61 4.06 -4.21
N ILE A 271 -19.67 3.40 -3.04
CA ILE A 271 -20.64 2.33 -2.78
C ILE A 271 -22.07 2.85 -2.91
N ILE A 272 -22.37 4.01 -2.32
CA ILE A 272 -23.69 4.65 -2.43
C ILE A 272 -24.03 4.95 -3.89
N THR A 273 -23.07 5.49 -4.65
CA THR A 273 -23.24 5.79 -6.09
C THR A 273 -23.54 4.52 -6.88
N MET A 274 -22.78 3.44 -6.66
CA MET A 274 -22.98 2.16 -7.33
C MET A 274 -24.31 1.52 -6.98
N PHE A 275 -24.75 1.60 -5.73
CA PHE A 275 -26.05 1.08 -5.32
C PHE A 275 -27.20 1.83 -5.99
N LYS A 276 -27.14 3.17 -6.06
CA LYS A 276 -28.11 3.98 -6.80
C LYS A 276 -28.16 3.63 -8.28
N TYR A 277 -27.01 3.34 -8.89
CA TYR A 277 -26.92 2.94 -10.29
C TYR A 277 -27.63 1.60 -10.53
N ILE A 278 -27.37 0.58 -9.69
CA ILE A 278 -28.00 -0.74 -9.78
C ILE A 278 -29.52 -0.68 -9.57
N GLN A 279 -30.02 0.23 -8.74
CA GLN A 279 -31.48 0.35 -8.55
C GLN A 279 -32.22 0.98 -9.75
N LYS A 280 -31.51 1.70 -10.61
CA LYS A 280 -32.10 2.40 -11.76
C LYS A 280 -32.10 1.57 -13.05
N HIS A 281 -31.35 0.46 -13.09
CA HIS A 281 -31.11 -0.37 -14.27
C HIS A 281 -31.28 -1.85 -13.96
#